data_AF-A0A7R9IWK8-F1
#
_entry.id   AF-A0A7R9IWK8-F1
#
_cell.length_a   1.000
_cell.length_b   1.000
_cell.length_c   1.000
_cell.angle_alpha   90.00
_cell.angle_beta   90.00
_cell.angle_gamma   90.00
#
_symmetry.space_group_name_H-M   'P 1'
#
loop_
_entity.id
_entity.type
_entity.pdbx_description
1 polymer ?
#
loop_
_entity_poly.entity_id
_entity_poly.type
_entity_poly.pdbx_seq_one_letter_code
_entity_poly.pdbx_strand_id
1 'polypeptide(L)'
;MFEGHDTTTAAVCWSLFLLGLNPLIQARVQTELDDLFQGSTRSVTMKDLQEMKYLEQVIKESLRLYPSVPFIARKIDQDVQLGQKFALLEEKTLLSSILRQFDVLSMEAKETVGMTLELVLRPIHGINVKLRRRQNTSELLTN
;
A
#
# COMPACT_ATOMS: atom_id res chain seq x y z
N MET A 1 -20.46 -5.06 -20.32
CA MET A 1 -20.26 -6.32 -19.59
C MET A 1 -18.84 -6.29 -19.03
N PHE A 2 -18.65 -5.74 -17.82
CA PHE A 2 -17.33 -5.34 -17.29
C PHE A 2 -17.04 -5.87 -15.86
N GLU A 3 -17.99 -6.54 -15.18
CA GLU A 3 -17.93 -6.60 -13.71
C GLU A 3 -17.52 -7.97 -13.13
N GLY A 4 -17.69 -9.07 -13.87
CA GLY A 4 -17.33 -10.42 -13.37
C GLY A 4 -16.18 -11.09 -14.11
N HIS A 5 -16.03 -10.85 -15.42
CA HIS A 5 -15.08 -11.58 -16.24
C HIS A 5 -13.64 -11.16 -15.96
N ASP A 6 -13.34 -9.86 -15.99
CA ASP A 6 -11.97 -9.35 -15.84
C ASP A 6 -11.46 -9.51 -14.41
N THR A 7 -12.33 -9.28 -13.42
CA THR A 7 -12.01 -9.43 -11.99
C THR A 7 -11.76 -10.88 -11.60
N THR A 8 -12.57 -11.82 -12.11
CA THR A 8 -12.39 -13.26 -11.88
C THR A 8 -11.15 -13.78 -12.61
N THR A 9 -10.93 -13.37 -13.86
CA THR A 9 -9.74 -13.76 -14.62
C THR A 9 -8.47 -13.33 -13.90
N ALA A 10 -8.42 -12.08 -13.41
CA ALA A 10 -7.30 -11.59 -12.63
C ALA A 10 -7.08 -12.42 -11.35
N ALA A 11 -8.15 -12.74 -10.61
CA ALA A 11 -8.07 -13.54 -9.38
C ALA A 11 -7.47 -14.94 -9.64
N VAL A 12 -7.89 -15.59 -10.72
CA VAL A 12 -7.37 -16.90 -11.14
C VAL A 12 -5.90 -16.79 -11.54
N CYS A 13 -5.53 -15.79 -12.35
CA CYS A 13 -4.14 -15.57 -12.77
C CYS A 13 -3.21 -15.39 -11.57
N TRP A 14 -3.57 -14.55 -10.60
CA TRP A 14 -2.76 -14.33 -9.39
C TRP A 14 -2.66 -15.56 -8.52
N SER A 15 -3.76 -16.29 -8.34
CA SER A 15 -3.77 -17.54 -7.55
C SER A 15 -2.87 -18.60 -8.17
N LEU A 16 -2.93 -18.78 -9.50
CA LEU A 16 -2.08 -19.73 -10.22
C LEU A 16 -0.60 -19.32 -10.18
N PHE A 17 -0.31 -18.04 -10.37
CA PHE A 17 1.05 -17.50 -10.27
C PHE A 17 1.66 -17.77 -8.89
N LEU A 18 0.93 -17.46 -7.82
CA LEU A 18 1.40 -17.67 -6.45
C LEU A 18 1.57 -19.14 -6.09
N LEU A 19 0.65 -20.00 -6.53
CA LEU A 19 0.82 -21.45 -6.37
C LEU A 19 2.06 -21.96 -7.10
N GLY A 20 2.31 -21.50 -8.32
CA GLY A 20 3.50 -21.87 -9.11
C GLY A 20 4.82 -21.43 -8.48
N LEU A 21 4.82 -20.34 -7.70
CA LEU A 21 6.00 -19.88 -6.95
C LEU A 21 6.19 -20.58 -5.60
N ASN A 22 5.18 -21.28 -5.08
CA ASN A 22 5.20 -21.85 -3.73
C ASN A 22 4.89 -23.36 -3.74
N PRO A 23 5.85 -24.23 -4.11
CA PRO A 23 5.63 -25.67 -4.26
C PRO A 23 5.08 -26.36 -3.00
N LEU A 24 5.49 -25.90 -1.81
CA LEU A 24 4.99 -26.45 -0.54
C LEU A 24 3.50 -26.16 -0.32
N ILE A 25 3.04 -24.97 -0.70
CA ILE A 25 1.63 -24.58 -0.59
C ILE A 25 0.80 -25.32 -1.65
N GLN A 26 1.34 -25.44 -2.85
CA GLN A 26 0.73 -26.22 -3.93
C GLN A 26 0.54 -27.69 -3.53
N ALA A 27 1.57 -28.32 -2.94
CA ALA A 27 1.48 -29.69 -2.46
C ALA A 27 0.37 -29.87 -1.41
N ARG A 28 0.21 -28.91 -0.49
CA ARG A 28 -0.87 -28.94 0.51
C ARG A 28 -2.26 -28.82 -0.11
N VAL A 29 -2.44 -27.97 -1.13
CA VAL A 29 -3.69 -27.89 -1.90
C VAL A 29 -3.95 -29.23 -2.61
N GLN A 30 -2.93 -29.83 -3.22
CA GLN A 30 -3.07 -31.14 -3.86
C GLN A 30 -3.47 -32.23 -2.88
N THR A 31 -2.87 -32.28 -1.68
CA THR A 31 -3.29 -33.21 -0.62
C THR A 31 -4.76 -33.02 -0.23
N GLU A 32 -5.22 -31.77 -0.04
CA GLU A 32 -6.63 -31.51 0.24
C GLU A 32 -7.56 -32.04 -0.87
N LEU A 33 -7.18 -31.85 -2.14
CA LEU A 33 -7.96 -32.33 -3.28
C LEU A 33 -7.90 -33.86 -3.41
N ASP A 34 -6.74 -34.47 -3.19
CA ASP A 34 -6.56 -35.93 -3.24
C ASP A 34 -7.40 -36.63 -2.16
N ASP A 35 -7.43 -36.07 -0.94
CA ASP A 35 -8.26 -36.59 0.17
C ASP A 35 -9.76 -36.46 -0.14
N LEU A 36 -10.16 -35.37 -0.80
CA LEU A 36 -11.56 -35.08 -1.14
C LEU A 36 -12.09 -35.93 -2.30
N PHE A 37 -11.28 -36.13 -3.35
CA PHE A 37 -11.70 -36.82 -4.57
C PHE A 37 -11.27 -38.28 -4.62
N GLN A 38 -10.24 -38.69 -3.88
CA GLN A 38 -9.74 -40.08 -3.80
C GLN A 38 -9.51 -40.71 -5.19
N GLY A 39 -8.96 -39.92 -6.12
CA GLY A 39 -8.72 -40.34 -7.52
C GLY A 39 -9.97 -40.43 -8.40
N SER A 40 -11.14 -40.04 -7.91
CA SER A 40 -12.38 -40.00 -8.69
C SER A 40 -12.34 -38.90 -9.76
N THR A 41 -12.76 -39.24 -10.97
CA THR A 41 -12.91 -38.29 -12.10
C THR A 41 -14.30 -37.67 -12.18
N ARG A 42 -15.11 -37.80 -11.12
CA ARG A 42 -16.46 -37.22 -11.08
C ARG A 42 -16.39 -35.69 -11.12
N SER A 43 -17.47 -35.07 -11.59
CA SER A 43 -17.60 -33.60 -11.54
C SER A 43 -17.61 -33.09 -10.10
N VAL A 44 -17.10 -31.86 -9.94
CA VAL A 44 -17.13 -31.13 -8.66
C VAL A 44 -18.58 -30.79 -8.30
N THR A 45 -18.95 -31.05 -7.04
CA THR A 45 -20.27 -30.75 -6.47
C THR A 45 -20.19 -29.59 -5.49
N MET A 46 -21.34 -29.01 -5.13
CA MET A 46 -21.40 -27.95 -4.11
C MET A 46 -20.85 -28.37 -2.75
N LYS A 47 -21.00 -29.65 -2.38
CA LYS A 47 -20.45 -30.19 -1.14
C LYS A 47 -18.92 -30.19 -1.16
N ASP A 48 -18.32 -30.52 -2.30
CA ASP A 48 -16.87 -30.51 -2.45
C ASP A 48 -16.32 -29.10 -2.28
N LEU A 49 -16.96 -28.11 -2.92
CA LEU A 49 -16.56 -26.70 -2.81
C LEU A 49 -16.55 -26.20 -1.36
N GLN A 50 -17.49 -26.68 -0.53
CA GLN A 50 -17.53 -26.33 0.90
C GLN A 50 -16.41 -26.98 1.72
N GLU A 51 -15.83 -28.09 1.25
CA GLU A 51 -14.73 -28.79 1.92
C GLU A 51 -13.34 -28.33 1.43
N MET A 52 -13.23 -27.57 0.34
CA MET A 52 -11.98 -26.98 -0.19
C MET A 52 -11.48 -25.78 0.64
N LYS A 53 -11.33 -25.97 1.95
CA LYS A 53 -11.08 -24.90 2.94
C LYS A 53 -9.69 -24.28 2.77
N TYR A 54 -8.67 -25.08 2.49
CA TYR A 54 -7.31 -24.62 2.30
C TYR A 54 -7.15 -23.92 0.95
N LEU A 55 -7.73 -24.45 -0.11
CA LEU A 55 -7.79 -23.75 -1.40
C LEU A 55 -8.51 -22.39 -1.28
N GLU A 56 -9.61 -22.31 -0.53
CA GLU A 56 -10.28 -21.02 -0.26
C GLU A 56 -9.34 -20.03 0.46
N GLN A 57 -8.54 -20.49 1.43
CA GLN A 57 -7.53 -19.66 2.09
C GLN A 57 -6.47 -19.16 1.11
N VAL A 58 -6.00 -19.99 0.18
CA VAL A 58 -5.05 -19.60 -0.86
C VAL A 58 -5.64 -18.52 -1.78
N ILE A 59 -6.90 -18.67 -2.19
CA ILE A 59 -7.59 -17.66 -3.02
C ILE A 59 -7.71 -16.33 -2.26
N LYS A 60 -8.12 -16.38 -0.98
CA LYS A 60 -8.23 -15.19 -0.13
C LYS A 60 -6.89 -14.49 0.06
N GLU A 61 -5.82 -15.25 0.29
CA GLU A 61 -4.49 -14.70 0.45
C GLU A 61 -3.96 -14.10 -0.85
N SER A 62 -4.24 -14.74 -1.98
CA SER A 62 -3.90 -14.22 -3.32
C SER A 62 -4.58 -12.86 -3.56
N LEU A 63 -5.86 -12.72 -3.21
CA LEU A 63 -6.60 -11.46 -3.31
C LEU A 63 -6.20 -10.41 -2.26
N ARG A 64 -5.67 -10.83 -1.10
CA ARG A 64 -5.10 -9.92 -0.10
C ARG A 64 -3.81 -9.28 -0.60
N LEU A 65 -2.95 -10.05 -1.27
CA LEU A 65 -1.69 -9.58 -1.86
C LEU A 65 -1.91 -8.82 -3.18
N TYR A 66 -2.80 -9.34 -4.02
CA TYR A 66 -3.09 -8.83 -5.36
C TYR A 66 -4.60 -8.71 -5.56
N PRO A 67 -5.24 -7.66 -5.01
CA PRO A 67 -6.67 -7.46 -5.18
C PRO A 67 -7.01 -7.16 -6.64
N SER A 68 -8.03 -7.84 -7.19
CA SER A 68 -8.48 -7.61 -8.58
C SER A 68 -8.92 -6.17 -8.84
N VAL A 69 -9.39 -5.46 -7.80
CA VAL A 69 -9.77 -4.05 -7.85
C VAL A 69 -9.03 -3.31 -6.72
N PRO A 70 -7.84 -2.76 -6.98
CA PRO A 70 -7.01 -2.14 -5.94
C PRO A 70 -7.51 -0.76 -5.49
N PHE A 71 -8.36 -0.10 -6.30
CA PHE A 71 -8.85 1.24 -6.01
C PHE A 71 -10.37 1.30 -6.10
N ILE A 72 -10.98 1.88 -5.07
CA ILE A 72 -12.41 2.22 -5.03
C ILE A 72 -12.49 3.73 -4.90
N ALA A 73 -12.95 4.40 -5.96
CA ALA A 73 -13.15 5.84 -5.95
C ALA A 73 -14.60 6.18 -5.61
N ARG A 74 -14.80 7.24 -4.82
CA ARG A 74 -16.11 7.84 -4.56
C ARG A 74 -16.06 9.28 -5.05
N LYS A 75 -17.12 9.74 -5.71
CA LYS A 75 -17.32 11.16 -5.97
C LYS A 75 -17.97 11.79 -4.73
N ILE A 76 -17.35 12.82 -4.20
CA ILE A 76 -17.89 13.61 -3.09
C ILE A 76 -18.88 14.62 -3.69
N ASP A 77 -20.12 14.63 -3.19
CA ASP A 77 -21.19 15.53 -3.64
C ASP A 77 -21.26 16.83 -2.82
N GLN A 78 -20.73 16.81 -1.59
CA GLN A 78 -20.65 17.96 -0.69
C GLN A 78 -19.31 17.99 0.02
N ASP A 79 -18.76 19.18 0.26
CA ASP A 79 -17.46 19.35 0.91
C ASP A 79 -17.38 18.61 2.25
N VAL A 80 -16.41 17.70 2.37
CA VAL A 80 -16.11 16.98 3.62
C VAL A 80 -14.85 17.57 4.23
N GLN A 81 -14.96 18.18 5.41
CA GLN A 81 -13.79 18.60 6.20
C GLN A 81 -13.14 17.39 6.88
N LEU A 82 -12.28 16.69 6.15
CA LEU A 82 -11.36 15.71 6.73
C LEU A 82 -10.21 16.45 7.43
N GLY A 83 -10.30 16.59 8.76
CA GLY A 83 -9.16 16.74 9.66
C GLY A 83 -8.08 17.78 9.30
N GLN A 84 -8.36 18.83 8.53
CA GLN A 84 -7.36 19.85 8.16
C GLN A 84 -6.65 20.44 9.39
N LYS A 85 -7.33 20.46 10.54
CA LYS A 85 -6.73 20.86 11.81
C LYS A 85 -5.65 19.88 12.29
N PHE A 86 -5.81 18.57 12.14
CA PHE A 86 -4.83 17.59 12.60
C PHE A 86 -3.53 17.65 11.78
N ALA A 87 -3.62 17.59 10.45
CA ALA A 87 -2.44 17.66 9.58
C ALA A 87 -1.64 18.96 9.81
N LEU A 88 -2.33 20.10 9.92
CA LEU A 88 -1.68 21.39 10.17
C LEU A 88 -1.07 21.48 11.58
N LEU A 89 -1.69 20.86 12.58
CA LEU A 89 -1.15 20.82 13.95
C LEU A 89 0.09 19.91 14.05
N GLU A 90 0.10 18.77 13.37
CA GLU A 90 1.27 17.90 13.27
C GLU A 90 2.43 18.59 12.56
N GLU A 91 2.17 19.19 11.39
CA GLU A 91 3.18 19.94 10.63
C GLU A 91 3.77 21.09 11.47
N LYS A 92 2.91 21.88 12.14
CA LYS A 92 3.35 22.97 13.02
C LYS A 92 4.19 22.49 14.19
N THR A 93 3.83 21.35 14.80
CA THR A 93 4.58 20.78 15.92
C THR A 93 5.97 20.36 15.47
N LEU A 94 6.06 19.70 14.31
CA LEU A 94 7.30 19.20 13.75
C LEU A 94 8.22 20.35 13.32
N LEU A 95 7.69 21.33 12.58
CA LEU A 95 8.41 22.54 12.17
C LEU A 95 8.87 23.35 13.39
N SER A 96 8.03 23.51 14.41
CA SER A 96 8.38 24.21 15.65
C SER A 96 9.51 23.52 16.40
N SER A 97 9.51 22.19 16.48
CA SER A 97 10.61 21.43 17.11
C SER A 97 11.94 21.66 16.38
N ILE A 98 11.92 21.55 15.05
CA ILE A 98 13.12 21.69 14.21
C ILE A 98 13.65 23.13 14.26
N LEU A 99 12.82 24.13 13.99
CA LEU A 99 13.26 25.52 13.85
C LEU A 99 13.66 26.18 15.18
N ARG A 100 13.21 25.63 16.32
CA ARG A 100 13.70 26.06 17.65
C ARG A 100 15.14 25.63 17.92
N GLN A 101 15.64 24.60 17.23
CA GLN A 101 16.93 23.98 17.53
C GLN A 101 17.94 24.05 16.36
N PHE A 102 17.45 24.24 15.13
CA PHE A 102 18.26 24.14 13.93
C PHE A 102 17.95 25.25 12.92
N ASP A 103 18.99 25.74 12.25
CA ASP A 103 18.85 26.49 11.01
C ASP A 103 18.69 25.48 9.86
N VAL A 104 17.72 25.73 8.97
CA VAL A 104 17.45 24.90 7.78
C VAL A 104 17.87 25.68 6.54
N LEU A 105 18.82 25.11 5.77
CA LEU A 105 19.30 25.68 4.51
C LEU A 105 18.96 24.73 3.36
N SER A 106 18.36 25.29 2.29
CA SER A 106 18.18 24.56 1.04
C SER A 106 19.53 24.38 0.35
N MET A 107 19.77 23.17 -0.15
CA MET A 107 20.96 22.85 -0.95
C MET A 107 20.68 22.89 -2.46
N GLU A 108 19.42 23.13 -2.85
CA GLU A 108 18.96 23.17 -4.24
C GLU A 108 18.42 24.56 -4.58
N ALA A 109 18.67 25.00 -5.81
CA ALA A 109 18.08 26.21 -6.37
C ALA A 109 16.61 25.95 -6.72
N LYS A 110 15.75 26.95 -6.57
CA LYS A 110 14.30 26.79 -6.75
C LYS A 110 13.94 26.26 -8.14
N GLU A 111 14.71 26.66 -9.15
CA GLU A 111 14.51 26.35 -10.55
C GLU A 111 14.90 24.91 -10.92
N THR A 112 15.71 24.24 -10.07
CA THR A 112 16.15 22.86 -10.30
C THR A 112 15.21 21.82 -9.68
N VAL A 113 14.20 22.25 -8.93
CA VAL A 113 13.24 21.36 -8.27
C VAL A 113 12.07 21.05 -9.21
N GLY A 114 12.11 19.87 -9.83
CA GLY A 114 10.98 19.34 -10.60
C GLY A 114 9.85 18.84 -9.69
N MET A 115 8.61 19.15 -10.05
CA MET A 115 7.41 18.63 -9.37
C MET A 115 6.70 17.62 -10.28
N THR A 116 6.39 16.43 -9.76
CA THR A 116 5.52 15.46 -10.43
C THR A 116 4.16 15.42 -9.74
N LEU A 117 3.11 15.40 -10.55
CA LEU A 117 1.75 15.20 -10.09
C LEU A 117 1.41 13.70 -10.13
N GLU A 118 1.33 13.09 -8.95
CA GLU A 118 0.45 11.95 -8.68
C GLU A 118 -0.47 12.34 -7.51
N LEU A 119 -1.41 11.49 -7.08
CA LEU A 119 -2.53 11.80 -6.15
C LEU A 119 -2.12 12.49 -4.81
N VAL A 120 -0.81 12.63 -4.54
CA VAL A 120 -0.21 13.60 -3.60
C VAL A 120 1.05 14.20 -4.26
N LEU A 121 1.21 15.53 -4.20
CA LEU A 121 2.40 16.27 -4.66
C LEU A 121 3.63 15.84 -3.86
N ARG A 122 4.61 15.21 -4.53
CA ARG A 122 5.87 14.77 -3.92
C ARG A 122 7.08 15.26 -4.75
N PRO A 123 8.20 15.63 -4.10
CA PRO A 123 9.44 15.93 -4.80
C PRO A 123 9.99 14.65 -5.45
N ILE A 124 10.36 14.75 -6.73
CA ILE A 124 10.72 13.61 -7.59
C ILE A 124 11.93 12.83 -7.07
N HIS A 125 12.87 13.51 -6.40
CA HIS A 125 14.12 12.94 -5.91
C HIS A 125 14.29 13.09 -4.39
N GLY A 126 13.22 13.39 -3.64
CA GLY A 126 13.32 13.89 -2.27
C GLY A 126 13.81 15.35 -2.23
N ILE A 127 13.93 15.94 -1.03
CA ILE A 127 14.55 17.27 -0.83
C ILE A 127 15.73 17.09 0.10
N ASN A 128 16.93 17.37 -0.39
CA ASN A 128 18.14 17.29 0.42
C ASN A 128 18.29 18.55 1.28
N VAL A 129 18.27 18.37 2.61
CA VAL A 129 18.45 19.46 3.59
C VAL A 129 19.67 19.21 4.45
N LYS A 130 20.42 20.28 4.73
CA LYS A 130 21.54 20.26 5.70
C LYS A 130 21.08 20.97 6.97
N LEU A 131 21.10 20.25 8.09
CA LEU A 131 20.78 20.80 9.41
C LEU A 131 22.05 21.31 10.09
N ARG A 132 22.00 22.51 10.65
CA ARG A 132 23.07 23.05 11.50
C ARG A 132 22.47 23.48 12.84
N ARG A 133 23.11 23.07 13.94
CA ARG A 133 22.71 23.48 15.30
C ARG A 133 22.74 25.01 15.41
N ARG A 134 21.64 25.59 15.87
CA ARG A 134 21.52 27.04 16.07
C ARG A 134 22.33 27.46 17.30
N GLN A 135 23.08 28.57 17.20
CA GLN A 135 23.67 29.24 18.36
C GLN A 135 22.60 30.08 19.06
N ASN A 136 22.54 30.04 20.39
CA ASN A 136 21.54 30.79 21.15
C ASN A 136 21.81 32.29 20.98
N THR A 137 20.79 33.08 20.65
CA THR A 137 20.88 34.54 20.55
C THR A 137 21.40 35.19 21.84
N SER A 138 21.30 34.49 22.98
CA SER A 138 21.86 34.89 24.27
C SER A 138 23.40 34.95 24.33
N GLU A 139 24.11 34.21 23.47
CA GLU A 139 25.58 34.18 23.43
C GLU A 139 26.20 35.24 22.49
N LEU A 140 25.39 35.85 21.62
CA LEU A 140 25.83 36.92 20.70
C LEU A 140 25.81 38.32 21.34
N LEU A 141 25.31 38.46 22.57
CA LEU A 141 25.30 39.72 23.32
C LEU A 141 26.41 39.79 24.41
N THR A 142 27.33 38.82 24.42
CA THR A 142 28.44 38.76 25.41
C THR A 142 29.83 38.69 24.80
N ASN A 143 29.98 38.93 23.49
CA ASN A 143 31.29 39.14 22.83
C ASN A 143 31.32 40.48 22.10
#